data_AF-A0AAD5Z901-F1
#
_entry.id   AF-A0AAD5Z901-F1
#
_cell.length_a   1.000
_cell.length_b   1.000
_cell.length_c   1.000
_cell.angle_alpha   90.00
_cell.angle_beta   90.00
_cell.angle_gamma   90.00
#
_symmetry.space_group_name_H-M   'P 1'
#
loop_
_entity.id
_entity.type
_entity.pdbx_description
1 polymer ?
#
loop_
_entity_poly.entity_id
_entity_poly.type
_entity_poly.pdbx_seq_one_letter_code
_entity_poly.pdbx_strand_id
1 'polypeptide(L)'
;MAIFLNSLRRSSPSAAVRRLLLRPYNGEEVTQAREFTTCEGSRPSLIHKRSLDILHDPWFNKGTAFSMTERDRLDLRGLLPPNVVSPQQQIDRFMVDLKRFEVNARDGMSDTIALAKWRVLNRLHDRNEVMYYKILIDNIEEYAPIVYTPTVGLVCQKYSGLFRRPRGMYFSAADRGEMMSMVYNWPADQVDMIVVTDGSRILGLGDLGVQGIGIAIGKLDLYVSAAGINPQRVLPVMIDVGTNNENLLKDPLYLGLDQHRLEGEEYLSVIDEFMEAVFTRWPNVIVQFEDFQSKWAFPLLQRYRNTYRMFNDDVQGTAGVAIAGLLGAVRAQGQPMLDFPKQKIVVAGAGSAGIGVVDAASKTMARMLGNTESAFQSARSQFWIVDASGLITESRANIDPAVVPFSRKQKDVGHLGLSEGSSLVEVVKKVKPDVLLGLSAVGGLFSKEVLEALRDSTTCSRPAIFAMSNPTKNAECTPEEAFSIVGENVIFASGSPFHDVNLGDGKIGHSNQGNNMYLFPGIGLGTLLSGARVISDGMLQAAAECLAAYMKDEEVHEGVIYPPISRIRDITKEVAAAVVREAVKEDLAEGYRDMDPRELQRLNEEEIIEYVQNNMWSPVYPTLVYKQD
;
A
#
# COMPACT_ATOMS: atom_id res chain seq x y z
N MET A 1 52.21 60.29 -19.96
CA MET A 1 53.04 60.30 -18.74
C MET A 1 52.25 59.65 -17.61
N ALA A 2 52.49 58.35 -17.40
CA ALA A 2 52.50 57.55 -16.16
C ALA A 2 51.74 58.06 -14.89
N ILE A 3 50.79 57.30 -14.28
CA ILE A 3 50.93 56.34 -13.13
C ILE A 3 50.91 57.07 -11.75
N PHE A 4 50.27 56.69 -10.62
CA PHE A 4 49.59 55.49 -10.10
C PHE A 4 48.88 55.77 -8.73
N LEU A 5 48.01 54.81 -8.33
CA LEU A 5 47.56 54.35 -6.98
C LEU A 5 46.63 55.23 -6.13
N ASN A 6 45.35 54.89 -5.88
CA ASN A 6 44.66 53.70 -5.30
C ASN A 6 44.34 53.83 -3.81
N SER A 7 43.05 54.09 -3.52
CA SER A 7 42.33 53.68 -2.31
C SER A 7 40.84 53.87 -2.56
N LEU A 8 40.16 52.82 -3.02
CA LEU A 8 38.71 52.78 -3.18
C LEU A 8 38.13 51.63 -2.35
N ARG A 9 37.30 52.02 -1.39
CA ARG A 9 36.37 51.17 -0.63
C ARG A 9 35.45 50.41 -1.60
N ARG A 10 35.30 49.10 -1.41
CA ARG A 10 34.18 48.31 -1.94
C ARG A 10 33.65 47.35 -0.89
N SER A 11 32.36 47.54 -0.58
CA SER A 11 31.31 46.54 -0.37
C SER A 11 31.74 45.08 -0.15
N SER A 12 31.35 44.54 1.02
CA SER A 12 31.33 43.13 1.37
C SER A 12 30.21 42.35 0.67
N PRO A 13 30.49 41.20 0.04
CA PRO A 13 29.53 40.14 -0.18
C PRO A 13 29.63 39.03 0.89
N SER A 14 28.53 38.29 0.99
CA SER A 14 28.12 37.32 2.00
C SER A 14 29.03 36.11 2.24
N ALA A 15 28.89 35.55 3.44
CA ALA A 15 29.67 34.49 4.07
C ALA A 15 29.49 33.08 3.48
N ALA A 16 29.76 32.90 2.18
CA ALA A 16 29.58 31.60 1.50
C ALA A 16 30.86 30.92 0.97
N VAL A 17 32.08 31.45 1.15
CA VAL A 17 33.28 30.87 0.49
C VAL A 17 34.54 30.81 1.38
N ARG A 18 34.47 30.32 2.62
CA ARG A 18 35.69 29.98 3.38
C ARG A 18 35.53 28.74 4.24
N ARG A 19 35.75 27.56 3.64
CA ARG A 19 36.32 26.40 4.34
C ARG A 19 36.87 25.38 3.33
N LEU A 20 38.03 25.69 2.80
CA LEU A 20 38.92 24.74 2.12
C LEU A 20 40.32 25.19 2.48
N LEU A 21 40.91 24.63 3.53
CA LEU A 21 42.36 24.52 3.74
C LEU A 21 42.59 23.55 4.91
N LEU A 22 42.98 22.34 4.54
CA LEU A 22 43.39 21.22 5.39
C LEU A 22 44.78 21.48 6.01
N ARG A 23 45.00 20.96 7.22
CA ARG A 23 46.33 20.54 7.72
C ARG A 23 46.19 19.22 8.48
N PRO A 24 47.17 18.30 8.38
CA PRO A 24 47.03 16.93 8.86
C PRO A 24 47.37 16.84 10.36
N TYR A 25 46.58 16.04 11.09
CA TYR A 25 46.90 15.64 12.45
C TYR A 25 46.95 14.11 12.50
N ASN A 26 48.14 13.58 12.80
CA ASN A 26 48.36 12.17 13.11
C ASN A 26 47.95 11.92 14.56
N GLY A 27 47.10 10.92 14.77
CA GLY A 27 46.71 10.43 16.09
C GLY A 27 45.51 9.51 15.95
N GLU A 28 45.76 8.20 15.95
CA GLU A 28 44.75 7.15 16.02
C GLU A 28 43.95 7.28 17.32
N GLU A 29 42.81 7.97 17.26
CA GLU A 29 41.74 7.84 18.24
C GLU A 29 40.38 7.91 17.52
N VAL A 30 39.58 6.88 17.81
CA VAL A 30 38.25 6.61 17.28
C VAL A 30 37.36 7.86 17.35
N THR A 31 37.14 8.49 16.21
CA THR A 31 36.06 9.46 16.02
C THR A 31 35.17 8.95 14.89
N GLN A 32 34.15 8.17 15.24
CA GLN A 32 32.93 8.18 14.44
C GLN A 32 32.42 9.61 14.48
N ALA A 33 32.74 10.37 13.43
CA ALA A 33 32.18 11.70 13.24
C ALA A 33 30.66 11.55 13.31
N ARG A 34 30.01 12.32 14.19
CA ARG A 34 28.54 12.43 14.18
C ARG A 34 28.18 13.05 12.84
N GLU A 35 27.66 12.25 11.91
CA GLU A 35 27.10 12.75 10.67
C GLU A 35 25.96 13.73 11.00
N PHE A 36 26.07 14.95 10.50
CA PHE A 36 25.02 15.95 10.60
C PHE A 36 24.00 15.63 9.51
N THR A 37 22.86 15.06 9.88
CA THR A 37 21.75 14.80 8.96
C THR A 37 20.52 15.57 9.44
N THR A 38 19.80 16.22 8.52
CA THR A 38 18.59 17.02 8.78
C THR A 38 17.29 16.25 8.52
N CYS A 39 17.39 14.95 8.26
CA CYS A 39 16.27 14.06 7.98
C CYS A 39 15.28 14.02 9.14
N GLU A 40 14.01 13.71 8.87
CA GLU A 40 12.92 13.78 9.85
C GLU A 40 13.18 12.98 11.15
N GLY A 41 13.94 11.88 11.08
CA GLY A 41 14.26 11.03 12.24
C GLY A 41 15.47 11.47 13.11
N SER A 42 16.31 12.40 12.65
CA SER A 42 17.54 12.80 13.38
C SER A 42 17.39 14.08 14.21
N ARG A 43 16.26 14.80 14.05
CA ARG A 43 15.98 16.02 14.81
C ARG A 43 15.78 15.70 16.30
N PRO A 44 16.30 16.53 17.22
CA PRO A 44 16.01 16.36 18.64
C PRO A 44 14.50 16.39 18.89
N SER A 45 13.99 15.41 19.64
CA SER A 45 12.59 15.36 20.05
C SER A 45 12.43 16.00 21.42
N LEU A 46 11.55 17.00 21.50
CA LEU A 46 11.12 17.56 22.78
C LEU A 46 10.14 16.59 23.43
N ILE A 47 10.37 16.29 24.71
CA ILE A 47 9.53 15.37 25.47
C ILE A 47 9.19 15.96 26.83
N HIS A 48 8.01 15.59 27.34
CA HIS A 48 7.49 16.02 28.64
C HIS A 48 7.48 14.86 29.66
N LYS A 49 8.04 13.69 29.28
CA LYS A 49 8.14 12.47 30.09
C LYS A 49 9.60 12.23 30.52
N ARG A 50 9.78 11.63 31.70
CA ARG A 50 11.09 11.21 32.23
C ARG A 50 10.95 9.98 33.12
N SER A 51 12.05 9.41 33.57
CA SER A 51 12.09 8.23 34.44
C SER A 51 11.30 7.05 33.86
N LEU A 52 10.52 6.31 34.65
CA LEU A 52 9.77 5.15 34.18
C LEU A 52 8.80 5.45 33.03
N ASP A 53 8.23 6.65 32.96
CA ASP A 53 7.25 7.01 31.92
C ASP A 53 7.84 6.92 30.53
N ILE A 54 9.12 7.30 30.36
CA ILE A 54 9.79 7.22 29.06
C ILE A 54 10.16 5.78 28.68
N LEU A 55 10.39 4.91 29.67
CA LEU A 55 10.69 3.49 29.43
C LEU A 55 9.45 2.71 29.03
N HIS A 56 8.26 3.21 29.39
CA HIS A 56 6.97 2.65 29.02
C HIS A 56 6.39 3.22 27.73
N ASP A 57 6.93 4.33 27.22
CA ASP A 57 6.53 4.94 25.98
C ASP A 57 7.30 4.35 24.78
N PRO A 58 6.67 3.56 23.90
CA PRO A 58 7.35 2.90 22.78
C PRO A 58 7.92 3.88 21.75
N TRP A 59 7.42 5.12 21.67
CA TRP A 59 7.93 6.14 20.74
C TRP A 59 9.32 6.63 21.13
N PHE A 60 9.61 6.69 22.43
CA PHE A 60 10.81 7.30 22.97
C PHE A 60 11.76 6.31 23.65
N ASN A 61 11.28 5.11 23.98
CA ASN A 61 12.09 4.10 24.65
C ASN A 61 13.21 3.58 23.75
N LYS A 62 14.45 3.76 24.20
CA LYS A 62 15.66 3.21 23.55
C LYS A 62 16.21 1.98 24.25
N GLY A 63 15.60 1.56 25.37
CA GLY A 63 16.11 0.50 26.23
C GLY A 63 17.58 0.72 26.61
N THR A 64 18.43 -0.29 26.40
CA THR A 64 19.86 -0.20 26.71
C THR A 64 20.68 0.79 25.85
N ALA A 65 20.09 1.37 24.80
CA ALA A 65 20.75 2.33 23.92
C ALA A 65 20.64 3.79 24.36
N PHE A 66 19.94 4.09 25.47
CA PHE A 66 20.05 5.41 26.10
C PHE A 66 21.50 5.71 26.46
N SER A 67 22.02 6.82 25.95
CA SER A 67 23.37 7.30 26.28
C SER A 67 23.47 7.67 27.76
N MET A 68 24.67 7.66 28.35
CA MET A 68 24.83 8.06 29.76
C MET A 68 24.31 9.47 30.03
N THR A 69 24.52 10.40 29.09
CA THR A 69 23.99 11.77 29.19
C THR A 69 22.46 11.80 29.22
N GLU A 70 21.79 11.01 28.38
CA GLU A 70 20.34 10.90 28.42
C GLU A 70 19.86 10.22 29.70
N ARG A 71 20.56 9.18 30.17
CA ARG A 71 20.21 8.51 31.42
C ARG A 71 20.27 9.44 32.63
N ASP A 72 21.23 10.36 32.65
CA ASP A 72 21.37 11.34 33.73
C ASP A 72 20.30 12.44 33.63
N ARG A 73 20.03 12.94 32.42
CA ARG A 73 19.05 14.02 32.20
C ARG A 73 17.61 13.58 32.31
N LEU A 74 17.33 12.30 32.06
CA LEU A 74 15.99 11.73 32.02
C LEU A 74 15.70 10.85 33.24
N ASP A 75 16.51 10.91 34.30
CA ASP A 75 16.32 10.15 35.55
C ASP A 75 16.23 8.63 35.34
N LEU A 76 17.07 8.07 34.45
CA LEU A 76 17.11 6.63 34.11
C LEU A 76 18.27 5.86 34.77
N ARG A 77 19.23 6.55 35.37
CA ARG A 77 20.37 5.90 36.03
C ARG A 77 19.86 5.05 37.20
N GLY A 78 20.25 3.77 37.23
CA GLY A 78 19.75 2.77 38.19
C GLY A 78 18.51 1.99 37.72
N LEU A 79 17.81 2.47 36.67
CA LEU A 79 16.65 1.77 36.08
C LEU A 79 17.03 0.85 34.90
N LEU A 80 18.25 1.01 34.37
CA LEU A 80 18.78 0.24 33.24
C LEU A 80 20.12 -0.42 33.59
N PRO A 81 20.45 -1.59 32.99
CA PRO A 81 21.76 -2.21 33.12
C PRO A 81 22.89 -1.21 32.78
N PRO A 82 24.05 -1.27 33.46
CA PRO A 82 25.07 -0.21 33.38
C PRO A 82 25.72 -0.10 32.00
N ASN A 83 25.73 -1.17 31.20
CA ASN A 83 26.31 -1.13 29.86
C ASN A 83 25.40 -0.35 28.89
N VAL A 84 25.97 0.61 28.18
CA VAL A 84 25.31 1.30 27.05
C VAL A 84 25.62 0.50 25.80
N VAL A 85 24.58 0.01 25.15
CA VAL A 85 24.67 -0.89 23.99
C VAL A 85 24.29 -0.11 22.74
N SER A 86 25.00 -0.30 21.63
CA SER A 86 24.66 0.38 20.38
C SER A 86 23.30 -0.10 19.84
N PRO A 87 22.60 0.71 19.01
CA PRO A 87 21.36 0.27 18.39
C PRO A 87 21.51 -1.05 17.61
N GLN A 88 22.61 -1.20 16.87
CA GLN A 88 22.90 -2.43 16.11
C GLN A 88 23.06 -3.64 17.05
N GLN A 89 23.79 -3.51 18.15
CA GLN A 89 23.95 -4.61 19.10
C GLN A 89 22.62 -5.01 19.77
N GLN A 90 21.68 -4.08 19.98
CA GLN A 90 20.33 -4.42 20.45
C GLN A 90 19.59 -5.27 19.43
N ILE A 91 19.67 -4.89 18.16
CA ILE A 91 19.07 -5.61 17.03
C ILE A 91 19.68 -7.00 16.91
N ASP A 92 21.01 -7.11 16.89
CA ASP A 92 21.71 -8.40 16.80
C ASP A 92 21.28 -9.35 17.93
N ARG A 93 21.20 -8.83 19.18
CA ARG A 93 20.73 -9.61 20.34
C ARG A 93 19.29 -10.11 20.15
N PHE A 94 18.39 -9.25 19.66
CA PHE A 94 17.01 -9.63 19.41
C PHE A 94 16.89 -10.64 18.27
N MET A 95 17.63 -10.44 17.18
CA MET A 95 17.62 -11.34 16.01
C MET A 95 18.18 -12.73 16.36
N VAL A 96 19.19 -12.81 17.24
CA VAL A 96 19.68 -14.10 17.76
C VAL A 96 18.59 -14.84 18.55
N ASP A 97 17.84 -14.12 19.38
CA ASP A 97 16.76 -14.71 20.17
C ASP A 97 15.60 -15.17 19.27
N LEU A 98 15.22 -14.34 18.30
CA LEU A 98 14.19 -14.66 17.30
C LEU A 98 14.58 -15.88 16.47
N LYS A 99 15.82 -15.97 15.98
CA LYS A 99 16.33 -17.15 15.25
C LYS A 99 16.37 -18.41 16.11
N ARG A 100 16.72 -18.31 17.39
CA ARG A 100 16.66 -19.46 18.31
C ARG A 100 15.22 -19.95 18.48
N PHE A 101 14.28 -19.03 18.61
CA PHE A 101 12.87 -19.35 18.68
C PHE A 101 12.39 -20.09 17.42
N GLU A 102 12.79 -19.62 16.24
CA GLU A 102 12.48 -20.28 14.96
C GLU A 102 13.01 -21.70 14.88
N VAL A 103 14.27 -21.91 15.25
CA VAL A 103 14.90 -23.26 15.23
C VAL A 103 14.13 -24.23 16.13
N ASN A 104 13.71 -23.77 17.31
CA ASN A 104 12.96 -24.60 18.25
C ASN A 104 11.50 -24.83 17.83
N ALA A 105 10.96 -23.99 16.95
CA ALA A 105 9.61 -24.08 16.42
C ALA A 105 9.51 -24.82 15.08
N ARG A 106 10.63 -25.30 14.51
CA ARG A 106 10.73 -25.90 13.17
C ARG A 106 9.79 -27.09 12.92
N ASP A 107 9.41 -27.83 13.97
CA ASP A 107 8.52 -28.99 13.86
C ASP A 107 7.02 -28.60 13.97
N GLY A 108 6.70 -27.31 14.04
CA GLY A 108 5.33 -26.79 14.12
C GLY A 108 4.69 -26.51 12.75
N MET A 109 3.36 -26.43 12.70
CA MET A 109 2.65 -25.96 11.51
C MET A 109 3.06 -24.52 11.15
N SER A 110 3.23 -24.23 9.86
CA SER A 110 3.67 -22.93 9.32
C SER A 110 2.92 -21.74 9.95
N ASP A 111 1.60 -21.82 10.02
CA ASP A 111 0.71 -20.81 10.63
C ASP A 111 1.01 -20.54 12.11
N THR A 112 1.40 -21.57 12.86
CA THR A 112 1.74 -21.45 14.29
C THR A 112 3.06 -20.71 14.46
N ILE A 113 4.03 -20.98 13.58
CA ILE A 113 5.32 -20.29 13.57
C ILE A 113 5.12 -18.82 13.19
N ALA A 114 4.34 -18.55 12.14
CA ALA A 114 4.03 -17.19 11.69
C ALA A 114 3.34 -16.35 12.77
N LEU A 115 2.31 -16.90 13.44
CA LEU A 115 1.68 -16.25 14.59
C LEU A 115 2.64 -15.99 15.75
N ALA A 116 3.54 -16.93 16.03
CA ALA A 116 4.50 -16.77 17.10
C ALA A 116 5.54 -15.68 16.78
N LYS A 117 6.04 -15.63 15.52
CA LYS A 117 6.88 -14.52 15.02
C LYS A 117 6.14 -13.19 15.18
N TRP A 118 4.89 -13.11 14.72
CA TRP A 118 4.06 -11.91 14.87
C TRP A 118 3.93 -11.48 16.34
N ARG A 119 3.69 -12.39 17.28
CA ARG A 119 3.62 -12.06 18.71
C ARG A 119 4.91 -11.46 19.24
N VAL A 120 6.07 -11.99 18.83
CA VAL A 120 7.38 -11.49 19.26
C VAL A 120 7.63 -10.09 18.69
N LEU A 121 7.32 -9.89 17.41
CA LEU A 121 7.41 -8.59 16.75
C LEU A 121 6.44 -7.56 17.35
N ASN A 122 5.19 -7.93 17.61
CA ASN A 122 4.20 -7.04 18.24
C ASN A 122 4.62 -6.63 19.67
N ARG A 123 5.23 -7.54 20.45
CA ARG A 123 5.81 -7.18 21.76
C ARG A 123 6.99 -6.23 21.65
N LEU A 124 7.74 -6.27 20.55
CA LEU A 124 8.78 -5.28 20.28
C LEU A 124 8.13 -3.95 19.88
N HIS A 125 7.13 -3.98 19.02
CA HIS A 125 6.34 -2.81 18.60
C HIS A 125 5.78 -2.06 19.83
N ASP A 126 5.20 -2.77 20.80
CA ASP A 126 4.65 -2.18 22.03
C ASP A 126 5.70 -1.67 23.03
N ARG A 127 6.98 -1.92 22.79
CA ARG A 127 8.09 -1.58 23.69
C ARG A 127 9.05 -0.56 23.11
N ASN A 128 9.34 -0.62 21.81
CA ASN A 128 10.35 0.18 21.14
C ASN A 128 10.06 0.20 19.62
N GLU A 129 9.40 1.26 19.17
CA GLU A 129 8.97 1.42 17.78
C GLU A 129 10.13 1.61 16.81
N VAL A 130 11.14 2.40 17.20
CA VAL A 130 12.32 2.63 16.35
C VAL A 130 13.01 1.31 16.01
N MET A 131 13.21 0.44 17.01
CA MET A 131 13.82 -0.87 16.81
C MET A 131 12.92 -1.82 16.01
N TYR A 132 11.61 -1.80 16.25
CA TYR A 132 10.63 -2.57 15.47
C TYR A 132 10.73 -2.24 13.98
N TYR A 133 10.62 -0.96 13.63
CA TYR A 133 10.68 -0.53 12.23
C TYR A 133 12.07 -0.70 11.62
N LYS A 134 13.16 -0.58 12.38
CA LYS A 134 14.51 -0.89 11.87
C LYS A 134 14.60 -2.34 11.43
N ILE A 135 14.12 -3.28 12.24
CA ILE A 135 14.12 -4.72 11.91
C ILE A 135 13.25 -5.01 10.71
N LEU A 136 12.05 -4.42 10.67
CA LEU A 136 11.12 -4.59 9.56
C LEU A 136 11.70 -4.05 8.25
N ILE A 137 12.29 -2.85 8.25
CA ILE A 137 12.90 -2.25 7.05
C ILE A 137 14.12 -3.04 6.57
N ASP A 138 15.02 -3.43 7.49
CA ASP A 138 16.25 -4.15 7.13
C ASP A 138 16.00 -5.56 6.58
N ASN A 139 14.84 -6.16 6.89
CA ASN A 139 14.51 -7.54 6.55
C ASN A 139 13.08 -7.64 5.99
N ILE A 140 12.68 -6.66 5.16
CA ILE A 140 11.29 -6.48 4.73
C ILE A 140 10.75 -7.70 3.96
N GLU A 141 11.58 -8.39 3.18
CA GLU A 141 11.17 -9.60 2.46
C GLU A 141 10.73 -10.72 3.41
N GLU A 142 11.37 -10.84 4.57
CA GLU A 142 11.05 -11.88 5.54
C GLU A 142 9.87 -11.48 6.45
N TYR A 143 9.83 -10.23 6.92
CA TYR A 143 8.88 -9.83 7.96
C TYR A 143 7.62 -9.14 7.43
N ALA A 144 7.59 -8.61 6.20
CA ALA A 144 6.34 -8.08 5.64
C ALA A 144 5.23 -9.15 5.60
N PRO A 145 5.46 -10.40 5.17
CA PRO A 145 4.43 -11.45 5.22
C PRO A 145 3.98 -11.85 6.64
N ILE A 146 4.73 -11.46 7.68
CA ILE A 146 4.42 -11.71 9.10
C ILE A 146 3.55 -10.60 9.68
N VAL A 147 3.85 -9.32 9.38
CA VAL A 147 3.09 -8.16 9.87
C VAL A 147 1.91 -7.80 8.96
N TYR A 148 1.92 -8.30 7.72
CA TYR A 148 0.89 -8.12 6.71
C TYR A 148 0.39 -9.49 6.20
N THR A 149 -0.19 -9.54 5.00
CA THR A 149 -0.73 -10.77 4.41
C THR A 149 0.38 -11.79 4.11
N PRO A 150 0.18 -13.08 4.42
CA PRO A 150 -1.08 -13.70 4.87
C PRO A 150 -1.28 -13.74 6.39
N THR A 151 -0.23 -13.54 7.20
CA THR A 151 -0.27 -13.78 8.65
C THR A 151 -1.26 -12.87 9.38
N VAL A 152 -1.41 -11.62 8.94
CA VAL A 152 -2.36 -10.66 9.53
C VAL A 152 -3.81 -11.16 9.48
N GLY A 153 -4.19 -11.94 8.46
CA GLY A 153 -5.52 -12.54 8.38
C GLY A 153 -5.76 -13.53 9.53
N LEU A 154 -4.76 -14.34 9.84
CA LEU A 154 -4.80 -15.29 10.95
C LEU A 154 -4.77 -14.58 12.32
N VAL A 155 -4.06 -13.44 12.41
CA VAL A 155 -4.11 -12.56 13.58
C VAL A 155 -5.53 -12.02 13.78
N CYS A 156 -6.17 -11.52 12.72
CA CYS A 156 -7.54 -11.01 12.77
C CYS A 156 -8.53 -12.09 13.20
N GLN A 157 -8.43 -13.32 12.69
CA GLN A 157 -9.32 -14.41 13.12
C GLN A 157 -9.25 -14.72 14.62
N LYS A 158 -8.11 -14.44 15.26
CA LYS A 158 -7.85 -14.77 16.67
C LYS A 158 -7.64 -13.52 17.55
N TYR A 159 -7.97 -12.33 17.03
CA TYR A 159 -7.51 -11.06 17.60
C TYR A 159 -7.93 -10.90 19.06
N SER A 160 -9.20 -11.21 19.37
CA SER A 160 -9.74 -11.14 20.73
C SER A 160 -8.92 -11.94 21.74
N GLY A 161 -8.58 -13.20 21.44
CA GLY A 161 -7.74 -14.01 22.31
C GLY A 161 -6.26 -13.59 22.34
N LEU A 162 -5.80 -12.93 21.28
CA LEU A 162 -4.44 -12.39 21.15
C LEU A 162 -4.27 -11.02 21.79
N PHE A 163 -5.35 -10.30 22.10
CA PHE A 163 -5.33 -8.93 22.60
C PHE A 163 -4.50 -8.79 23.88
N ARG A 164 -3.59 -7.81 23.93
CA ARG A 164 -2.74 -7.54 25.10
C ARG A 164 -2.68 -6.05 25.42
N ARG A 165 -2.44 -5.22 24.40
CA ARG A 165 -2.47 -3.77 24.47
C ARG A 165 -3.26 -3.23 23.27
N PRO A 166 -4.12 -2.21 23.47
CA PRO A 166 -4.81 -1.58 22.35
C PRO A 166 -3.80 -0.79 21.50
N ARG A 167 -4.00 -0.80 20.19
CA ARG A 167 -3.31 0.05 19.23
C ARG A 167 -4.35 0.60 18.26
N GLY A 168 -4.46 1.93 18.19
CA GLY A 168 -5.49 2.62 17.42
C GLY A 168 -6.69 3.06 18.26
N MET A 169 -7.65 3.67 17.58
CA MET A 169 -8.91 4.15 18.15
C MET A 169 -10.07 3.29 17.70
N TYR A 170 -11.06 3.16 18.58
CA TYR A 170 -12.28 2.39 18.35
C TYR A 170 -13.45 3.36 18.47
N PHE A 171 -14.28 3.42 17.44
CA PHE A 171 -15.53 4.17 17.43
C PHE A 171 -16.65 3.18 17.22
N SER A 172 -17.66 3.18 18.09
CA SER A 172 -18.76 2.23 18.03
C SER A 172 -20.07 2.91 17.68
N ALA A 173 -21.06 2.11 17.28
CA ALA A 173 -22.43 2.58 17.15
C ALA A 173 -23.01 3.22 18.42
N ALA A 174 -22.48 2.88 19.61
CA ALA A 174 -22.91 3.43 20.88
C ALA A 174 -22.33 4.83 21.16
N ASP A 175 -21.31 5.24 20.40
CA ASP A 175 -20.61 6.51 20.57
C ASP A 175 -21.18 7.65 19.72
N ARG A 176 -22.33 7.42 19.06
CA ARG A 176 -22.99 8.45 18.23
C ARG A 176 -23.27 9.71 19.05
N GLY A 177 -22.87 10.86 18.52
CA GLY A 177 -22.95 12.18 19.14
C GLY A 177 -21.70 12.57 19.94
N GLU A 178 -20.78 11.64 20.20
CA GLU A 178 -19.61 11.86 21.06
C GLU A 178 -18.28 11.80 20.29
N MET A 179 -18.27 11.39 19.02
CA MET A 179 -17.01 11.14 18.29
C MET A 179 -16.13 12.39 18.16
N MET A 180 -16.75 13.56 18.05
CA MET A 180 -16.09 14.88 18.06
C MET A 180 -15.26 15.12 19.33
N SER A 181 -15.68 14.62 20.49
CA SER A 181 -14.88 14.71 21.71
C SER A 181 -13.87 13.57 21.80
N MET A 182 -14.27 12.36 21.38
CA MET A 182 -13.41 11.17 21.42
C MET A 182 -12.15 11.31 20.60
N VAL A 183 -12.22 11.96 19.43
CA VAL A 183 -11.03 12.17 18.59
C VAL A 183 -9.91 12.83 19.40
N TYR A 184 -10.20 13.72 20.36
CA TYR A 184 -9.21 14.39 21.23
C TYR A 184 -8.52 13.48 22.26
N ASN A 185 -8.99 12.26 22.48
CA ASN A 185 -8.33 11.28 23.34
C ASN A 185 -7.05 10.70 22.71
N TRP A 186 -6.88 10.82 21.39
CA TRP A 186 -5.63 10.41 20.74
C TRP A 186 -4.47 11.33 21.19
N PRO A 187 -3.33 10.78 21.65
CA PRO A 187 -2.28 11.57 22.27
C PRO A 187 -1.47 12.43 21.29
N ALA A 188 -1.51 12.14 19.99
CA ALA A 188 -0.81 12.95 18.99
C ALA A 188 -1.67 14.15 18.57
N ASP A 189 -1.07 15.35 18.60
CA ASP A 189 -1.72 16.57 18.13
C ASP A 189 -1.94 16.57 16.61
N GLN A 190 -1.06 15.89 15.87
CA GLN A 190 -1.09 15.83 14.41
C GLN A 190 -1.13 14.37 13.95
N VAL A 191 -2.07 14.08 13.05
CA VAL A 191 -2.19 12.80 12.36
C VAL A 191 -2.21 13.09 10.87
N ASP A 192 -1.30 12.45 10.14
CA ASP A 192 -1.12 12.63 8.69
C ASP A 192 -1.83 11.51 7.90
N MET A 193 -1.94 10.31 8.49
CA MET A 193 -2.53 9.13 7.82
C MET A 193 -3.39 8.30 8.77
N ILE A 194 -4.63 8.02 8.35
CA ILE A 194 -5.55 7.09 9.00
C ILE A 194 -5.84 5.94 8.04
N VAL A 195 -5.77 4.71 8.55
CA VAL A 195 -6.40 3.55 7.91
C VAL A 195 -7.58 3.14 8.77
N VAL A 196 -8.76 3.10 8.18
CA VAL A 196 -10.01 2.79 8.86
C VAL A 196 -10.67 1.57 8.23
N THR A 197 -11.22 0.70 9.08
CA THR A 197 -12.03 -0.46 8.66
C THR A 197 -13.22 -0.63 9.60
N ASP A 198 -14.31 -1.21 9.09
CA ASP A 198 -15.44 -1.69 9.90
C ASP A 198 -15.42 -3.21 10.13
N GLY A 199 -14.39 -3.88 9.63
CA GLY A 199 -14.19 -5.33 9.76
C GLY A 199 -15.21 -6.20 9.03
N SER A 200 -16.02 -5.63 8.14
CA SER A 200 -17.14 -6.32 7.49
C SER A 200 -16.73 -7.25 6.36
N ARG A 201 -15.54 -7.06 5.79
CA ARG A 201 -14.98 -7.86 4.71
C ARG A 201 -13.45 -7.95 4.83
N ILE A 202 -12.96 -8.52 5.93
CA ILE A 202 -11.51 -8.69 6.14
C ILE A 202 -10.93 -9.66 5.12
N LEU A 203 -10.15 -9.15 4.17
CA LEU A 203 -9.56 -9.93 3.07
C LEU A 203 -10.62 -10.85 2.40
N GLY A 204 -10.28 -12.13 2.22
CA GLY A 204 -11.22 -13.19 1.83
C GLY A 204 -11.82 -13.98 2.99
N LEU A 205 -11.75 -13.46 4.22
CA LEU A 205 -12.18 -14.13 5.46
C LEU A 205 -13.60 -13.74 5.90
N GLY A 206 -14.15 -12.68 5.32
CA GLY A 206 -15.51 -12.21 5.58
C GLY A 206 -15.59 -11.27 6.78
N ASP A 207 -16.74 -11.29 7.46
CA ASP A 207 -17.01 -10.42 8.60
C ASP A 207 -16.28 -10.91 9.86
N LEU A 208 -15.32 -10.12 10.35
CA LEU A 208 -14.61 -10.38 11.60
C LEU A 208 -14.90 -9.34 12.69
N GLY A 209 -15.82 -8.39 12.44
CA GLY A 209 -16.16 -7.29 13.34
C GLY A 209 -14.91 -6.60 13.88
N VAL A 210 -14.90 -6.21 15.17
CA VAL A 210 -13.78 -5.50 15.83
C VAL A 210 -12.41 -6.19 15.67
N GLN A 211 -12.36 -7.50 15.44
CA GLN A 211 -11.10 -8.21 15.26
C GLN A 211 -10.34 -7.81 13.99
N GLY A 212 -11.05 -7.16 13.05
CA GLY A 212 -10.51 -6.65 11.79
C GLY A 212 -9.49 -5.51 11.91
N ILE A 213 -9.36 -4.87 13.08
CA ILE A 213 -8.42 -3.76 13.28
C ILE A 213 -6.96 -4.15 12.98
N GLY A 214 -6.62 -5.45 13.05
CA GLY A 214 -5.30 -5.95 12.67
C GLY A 214 -4.88 -5.54 11.24
N ILE A 215 -5.83 -5.39 10.31
CA ILE A 215 -5.55 -4.91 8.96
C ILE A 215 -5.14 -3.44 8.96
N ALA A 216 -5.88 -2.58 9.64
CA ALA A 216 -5.53 -1.16 9.74
C ALA A 216 -4.14 -0.96 10.35
N ILE A 217 -3.81 -1.74 11.38
CA ILE A 217 -2.47 -1.74 12.00
C ILE A 217 -1.40 -2.20 10.99
N GLY A 218 -1.60 -3.33 10.31
CA GLY A 218 -0.63 -3.86 9.35
C GLY A 218 -0.41 -2.98 8.12
N LYS A 219 -1.46 -2.30 7.62
CA LYS A 219 -1.33 -1.31 6.54
C LYS A 219 -0.52 -0.10 6.97
N LEU A 220 -0.74 0.40 8.19
CA LEU A 220 0.04 1.52 8.73
C LEU A 220 1.49 1.13 9.02
N ASP A 221 1.75 -0.11 9.42
CA ASP A 221 3.13 -0.61 9.51
C ASP A 221 3.86 -0.48 8.18
N LEU A 222 3.17 -0.72 7.05
CA LEU A 222 3.71 -0.52 5.70
C LEU A 222 3.81 0.96 5.31
N TYR A 223 2.92 1.84 5.76
CA TYR A 223 3.11 3.29 5.60
C TYR A 223 4.38 3.79 6.30
N VAL A 224 4.68 3.27 7.48
CA VAL A 224 5.90 3.64 8.19
C VAL A 224 7.13 2.98 7.55
N SER A 225 7.07 1.68 7.27
CA SER A 225 8.23 0.92 6.78
C SER A 225 8.56 1.19 5.31
N ALA A 226 7.55 1.34 4.44
CA ALA A 226 7.73 1.61 3.01
C ALA A 226 7.72 3.11 2.69
N ALA A 227 6.70 3.85 3.12
CA ALA A 227 6.60 5.28 2.84
C ALA A 227 7.43 6.17 3.77
N GLY A 228 7.85 5.67 4.94
CA GLY A 228 8.53 6.54 5.89
C GLY A 228 7.60 7.63 6.43
N ILE A 229 6.31 7.36 6.55
CA ILE A 229 5.46 8.25 7.37
C ILE A 229 5.89 8.08 8.83
N ASN A 230 5.98 9.18 9.56
CA ASN A 230 6.37 9.14 10.97
C ASN A 230 5.35 8.31 11.78
N PRO A 231 5.79 7.31 12.57
CA PRO A 231 4.87 6.43 13.31
C PRO A 231 4.01 7.16 14.37
N GLN A 232 4.41 8.36 14.80
CA GLN A 232 3.59 9.19 15.72
C GLN A 232 2.44 9.90 14.99
N ARG A 233 2.44 9.92 13.66
CA ARG A 233 1.48 10.64 12.80
C ARG A 233 0.55 9.68 12.05
N VAL A 234 0.56 8.40 12.40
CA VAL A 234 -0.37 7.40 11.86
C VAL A 234 -1.38 6.99 12.92
N LEU A 235 -2.61 6.71 12.51
CA LEU A 235 -3.69 6.32 13.41
C LEU A 235 -4.53 5.18 12.81
N PRO A 236 -4.43 3.95 13.35
CA PRO A 236 -5.35 2.87 12.97
C PRO A 236 -6.70 3.12 13.62
N VAL A 237 -7.77 2.95 12.84
CA VAL A 237 -9.15 3.16 13.32
C VAL A 237 -10.00 1.92 13.07
N MET A 238 -10.80 1.58 14.06
CA MET A 238 -11.86 0.59 13.96
C MET A 238 -13.23 1.24 14.15
N ILE A 239 -14.14 1.03 13.20
CA ILE A 239 -15.54 1.42 13.35
C ILE A 239 -16.38 0.17 13.64
N ASP A 240 -16.82 0.02 14.89
CA ASP A 240 -17.62 -1.11 15.34
C ASP A 240 -19.12 -0.79 15.31
N VAL A 241 -19.77 -1.19 14.23
CA VAL A 241 -21.23 -1.12 14.06
C VAL A 241 -21.93 -2.43 14.40
N GLY A 242 -21.25 -3.37 15.07
CA GLY A 242 -21.67 -4.75 15.24
C GLY A 242 -21.04 -5.71 14.23
N THR A 243 -21.41 -6.99 14.30
CA THR A 243 -20.98 -8.03 13.38
C THR A 243 -22.11 -8.99 13.04
N ASN A 244 -22.16 -9.46 11.79
CA ASN A 244 -23.09 -10.50 11.35
C ASN A 244 -22.48 -11.90 11.48
N ASN A 245 -21.29 -12.01 12.07
CA ASN A 245 -20.64 -13.29 12.32
C ASN A 245 -21.16 -13.92 13.62
N GLU A 246 -22.10 -14.86 13.46
CA GLU A 246 -22.71 -15.65 14.54
C GLU A 246 -21.71 -16.33 15.48
N ASN A 247 -20.54 -16.72 14.98
CA ASN A 247 -19.52 -17.37 15.81
C ASN A 247 -18.89 -16.36 16.76
N LEU A 248 -18.70 -15.10 16.33
CA LEU A 248 -18.16 -14.04 17.17
C LEU A 248 -19.17 -13.55 18.20
N LEU A 249 -20.45 -13.41 17.82
CA LEU A 249 -21.53 -13.05 18.76
C LEU A 249 -21.68 -14.08 19.89
N LYS A 250 -21.35 -15.35 19.62
CA LYS A 250 -21.38 -16.43 20.62
C LYS A 250 -20.06 -16.62 21.36
N ASP A 251 -18.98 -15.96 20.93
CA ASP A 251 -17.66 -16.11 21.54
C ASP A 251 -17.55 -15.18 22.77
N PRO A 252 -17.44 -15.72 23.99
CA PRO A 252 -17.30 -14.91 25.20
C PRO A 252 -16.00 -14.09 25.26
N LEU A 253 -15.04 -14.36 24.36
CA LEU A 253 -13.81 -13.57 24.24
C LEU A 253 -13.95 -12.41 23.25
N TYR A 254 -15.03 -12.34 22.47
CA TYR A 254 -15.23 -11.28 21.50
C TYR A 254 -15.22 -9.90 22.17
N LEU A 255 -14.50 -8.95 21.58
CA LEU A 255 -14.28 -7.62 22.17
C LEU A 255 -15.20 -6.54 21.58
N GLY A 256 -15.97 -6.86 20.54
CA GLY A 256 -16.81 -5.90 19.84
C GLY A 256 -18.23 -5.87 20.41
N LEU A 257 -19.07 -5.04 19.80
CA LEU A 257 -20.49 -4.96 20.15
C LEU A 257 -21.19 -6.30 19.88
N ASP A 258 -21.89 -6.82 20.90
CA ASP A 258 -22.74 -8.01 20.80
C ASP A 258 -24.09 -7.66 20.15
N GLN A 259 -24.02 -7.26 18.88
CA GLN A 259 -25.18 -6.95 18.04
C GLN A 259 -24.87 -7.19 16.56
N HIS A 260 -25.93 -7.40 15.78
CA HIS A 260 -25.83 -7.39 14.32
C HIS A 260 -25.45 -6.02 13.77
N ARG A 261 -24.88 -6.01 12.57
CA ARG A 261 -24.46 -4.78 11.89
C ARG A 261 -25.64 -3.86 11.66
N LEU A 262 -25.39 -2.57 11.87
CA LEU A 262 -26.27 -1.51 11.40
C LEU A 262 -26.38 -1.53 9.87
N GLU A 263 -27.52 -1.06 9.37
CA GLU A 263 -27.83 -0.98 7.95
C GLU A 263 -28.42 0.40 7.61
N GLY A 264 -28.44 0.74 6.31
CA GLY A 264 -29.06 1.97 5.81
C GLY A 264 -28.49 3.26 6.42
N GLU A 265 -29.37 4.22 6.69
CA GLU A 265 -29.01 5.54 7.22
C GLU A 265 -28.36 5.48 8.61
N GLU A 266 -28.70 4.49 9.43
CA GLU A 266 -28.08 4.34 10.74
C GLU A 266 -26.58 4.03 10.62
N TYR A 267 -26.20 3.16 9.68
CA TYR A 267 -24.81 2.89 9.36
C TYR A 267 -24.13 4.15 8.81
N LEU A 268 -24.75 4.79 7.82
CA LEU A 268 -24.18 5.97 7.16
C LEU A 268 -23.93 7.12 8.16
N SER A 269 -24.87 7.36 9.08
CA SER A 269 -24.75 8.41 10.09
C SER A 269 -23.54 8.24 11.00
N VAL A 270 -23.15 6.99 11.32
CA VAL A 270 -21.95 6.69 12.12
C VAL A 270 -20.69 7.06 11.33
N ILE A 271 -20.64 6.71 10.04
CA ILE A 271 -19.49 7.02 9.20
C ILE A 271 -19.39 8.53 8.94
N ASP A 272 -20.54 9.21 8.73
CA ASP A 272 -20.60 10.66 8.54
C ASP A 272 -20.01 11.39 9.76
N GLU A 273 -20.49 11.05 10.96
CA GLU A 273 -20.00 11.66 12.21
C GLU A 273 -18.50 11.40 12.41
N PHE A 274 -18.03 10.18 12.14
CA PHE A 274 -16.61 9.85 12.19
C PHE A 274 -15.78 10.73 11.24
N MET A 275 -16.20 10.84 9.98
CA MET A 275 -15.49 11.64 8.98
C MET A 275 -15.46 13.12 9.39
N GLU A 276 -16.59 13.67 9.84
CA GLU A 276 -16.66 15.04 10.34
C GLU A 276 -15.75 15.26 11.56
N ALA A 277 -15.76 14.35 12.53
CA ALA A 277 -14.94 14.45 13.74
C ALA A 277 -13.44 14.41 13.41
N VAL A 278 -13.02 13.47 12.56
CA VAL A 278 -11.63 13.32 12.14
C VAL A 278 -11.13 14.56 11.40
N PHE A 279 -11.88 15.04 10.40
CA PHE A 279 -11.45 16.20 9.62
C PHE A 279 -11.61 17.53 10.37
N THR A 280 -12.43 17.58 11.42
CA THR A 280 -12.48 18.73 12.33
C THR A 280 -11.22 18.82 13.18
N ARG A 281 -10.75 17.69 13.75
CA ARG A 281 -9.51 17.66 14.54
C ARG A 281 -8.27 17.80 13.65
N TRP A 282 -8.24 17.08 12.52
CA TRP A 282 -7.11 17.02 11.60
C TRP A 282 -7.55 17.31 10.16
N PRO A 283 -7.71 18.59 9.76
CA PRO A 283 -8.21 18.96 8.44
C PRO A 283 -7.36 18.48 7.25
N ASN A 284 -6.10 18.13 7.52
CA ASN A 284 -5.12 17.70 6.52
C ASN A 284 -4.86 16.20 6.48
N VAL A 285 -5.53 15.42 7.33
CA VAL A 285 -5.31 13.97 7.40
C VAL A 285 -5.77 13.28 6.12
N ILE A 286 -5.07 12.22 5.74
CA ILE A 286 -5.50 11.32 4.68
C ILE A 286 -6.21 10.13 5.32
N VAL A 287 -7.40 9.78 4.83
CA VAL A 287 -8.18 8.64 5.32
C VAL A 287 -8.27 7.55 4.25
N GLN A 288 -7.65 6.41 4.51
CA GLN A 288 -7.76 5.21 3.69
C GLN A 288 -8.85 4.29 4.25
N PHE A 289 -9.86 4.01 3.44
CA PHE A 289 -10.88 2.99 3.75
C PHE A 289 -10.37 1.62 3.33
N GLU A 290 -10.55 0.64 4.20
CA GLU A 290 -10.02 -0.72 4.02
C GLU A 290 -11.02 -1.78 4.49
N ASP A 291 -11.16 -2.85 3.71
CA ASP A 291 -11.91 -4.07 4.03
C ASP A 291 -13.39 -3.84 4.40
N PHE A 292 -14.01 -2.85 3.73
CA PHE A 292 -15.46 -2.63 3.78
C PHE A 292 -16.17 -3.59 2.81
N GLN A 293 -17.36 -4.06 3.20
CA GLN A 293 -18.24 -4.81 2.30
C GLN A 293 -18.52 -4.02 1.02
N SER A 294 -18.61 -4.72 -0.11
CA SER A 294 -18.76 -4.09 -1.43
C SER A 294 -20.00 -3.20 -1.55
N LYS A 295 -21.07 -3.49 -0.79
CA LYS A 295 -22.27 -2.65 -0.73
C LYS A 295 -22.01 -1.26 -0.11
N TRP A 296 -20.95 -1.12 0.70
CA TRP A 296 -20.56 0.12 1.36
C TRP A 296 -19.34 0.77 0.72
N ALA A 297 -18.33 -0.01 0.31
CA ALA A 297 -17.07 0.51 -0.21
C ALA A 297 -17.26 1.55 -1.33
N PHE A 298 -18.07 1.24 -2.36
CA PHE A 298 -18.32 2.16 -3.46
C PHE A 298 -19.20 3.37 -3.08
N PRO A 299 -20.36 3.20 -2.41
CA PRO A 299 -21.15 4.36 -1.98
C PRO A 299 -20.40 5.32 -1.05
N LEU A 300 -19.65 4.81 -0.07
CA LEU A 300 -18.85 5.65 0.85
C LEU A 300 -17.75 6.39 0.08
N LEU A 301 -17.05 5.70 -0.84
CA LEU A 301 -16.05 6.35 -1.69
C LEU A 301 -16.67 7.50 -2.49
N GLN A 302 -17.82 7.30 -3.14
CA GLN A 302 -18.49 8.35 -3.91
C GLN A 302 -18.98 9.51 -3.03
N ARG A 303 -19.42 9.21 -1.81
CA ARG A 303 -19.90 10.21 -0.85
C ARG A 303 -18.81 11.17 -0.40
N TYR A 304 -17.59 10.68 -0.19
CA TYR A 304 -16.55 11.45 0.51
C TYR A 304 -15.37 11.90 -0.37
N ARG A 305 -15.05 11.20 -1.47
CA ARG A 305 -13.82 11.43 -2.25
C ARG A 305 -13.63 12.84 -2.83
N ASN A 306 -14.71 13.59 -3.00
CA ASN A 306 -14.68 14.95 -3.55
C ASN A 306 -14.66 16.02 -2.44
N THR A 307 -14.86 15.63 -1.20
CA THR A 307 -14.96 16.53 -0.03
C THR A 307 -13.78 16.35 0.92
N TYR A 308 -13.30 15.11 1.06
CA TYR A 308 -12.26 14.71 1.99
C TYR A 308 -11.05 14.11 1.25
N ARG A 309 -9.87 14.24 1.87
CA ARG A 309 -8.65 13.56 1.43
C ARG A 309 -8.74 12.08 1.77
N MET A 310 -9.45 11.34 0.93
CA MET A 310 -9.70 9.93 1.17
C MET A 310 -9.62 9.10 -0.11
N PHE A 311 -9.22 7.85 0.04
CA PHE A 311 -9.33 6.83 -1.01
C PHE A 311 -9.72 5.49 -0.38
N ASN A 312 -10.20 4.55 -1.19
CA ASN A 312 -10.47 3.18 -0.75
C ASN A 312 -9.48 2.24 -1.42
N ASP A 313 -8.70 1.49 -0.64
CA ASP A 313 -7.61 0.67 -1.20
C ASP A 313 -8.14 -0.56 -1.98
N ASP A 314 -9.23 -1.19 -1.51
CA ASP A 314 -9.85 -2.33 -2.17
C ASP A 314 -10.44 -1.99 -3.55
N VAL A 315 -10.85 -0.73 -3.73
CA VAL A 315 -11.40 -0.23 -4.99
C VAL A 315 -10.31 0.38 -5.84
N GLN A 316 -9.61 1.40 -5.31
CA GLN A 316 -8.67 2.22 -6.07
C GLN A 316 -7.25 1.65 -6.07
N GLY A 317 -6.78 1.10 -4.94
CA GLY A 317 -5.46 0.47 -4.85
C GLY A 317 -5.38 -0.82 -5.67
N THR A 318 -6.39 -1.69 -5.57
CA THR A 318 -6.47 -2.92 -6.38
C THR A 318 -6.62 -2.63 -7.87
N ALA A 319 -7.40 -1.62 -8.24
CA ALA A 319 -7.45 -1.16 -9.62
C ALA A 319 -6.08 -0.66 -10.10
N GLY A 320 -5.39 0.15 -9.29
CA GLY A 320 -4.06 0.67 -9.61
C GLY A 320 -3.04 -0.44 -9.85
N VAL A 321 -2.99 -1.46 -8.98
CA VAL A 321 -1.99 -2.54 -9.14
C VAL A 321 -2.31 -3.41 -10.35
N ALA A 322 -3.60 -3.69 -10.61
CA ALA A 322 -4.01 -4.40 -11.82
C ALA A 322 -3.61 -3.61 -13.08
N ILE A 323 -3.79 -2.29 -13.11
CA ILE A 323 -3.35 -1.43 -14.22
C ILE A 323 -1.83 -1.49 -14.38
N ALA A 324 -1.07 -1.39 -13.29
CA ALA A 324 0.39 -1.47 -13.34
C ALA A 324 0.86 -2.81 -13.94
N GLY A 325 0.24 -3.92 -13.54
CA GLY A 325 0.53 -5.22 -14.14
C GLY A 325 0.13 -5.30 -15.61
N LEU A 326 -1.03 -4.78 -16.00
CA LEU A 326 -1.46 -4.76 -17.40
C LEU A 326 -0.50 -3.94 -18.28
N LEU A 327 -0.02 -2.81 -17.79
CA LEU A 327 1.02 -2.01 -18.45
C LEU A 327 2.35 -2.77 -18.52
N GLY A 328 2.73 -3.47 -17.44
CA GLY A 328 3.88 -4.36 -17.42
C GLY A 328 3.76 -5.51 -18.43
N ALA A 329 2.57 -6.07 -18.61
CA ALA A 329 2.30 -7.10 -19.60
C ALA A 329 2.46 -6.57 -21.04
N VAL A 330 1.99 -5.35 -21.32
CA VAL A 330 2.20 -4.68 -22.62
C VAL A 330 3.71 -4.53 -22.91
N ARG A 331 4.49 -4.12 -21.91
CA ARG A 331 5.95 -4.04 -22.03
C ARG A 331 6.60 -5.42 -22.25
N ALA A 332 6.16 -6.43 -21.51
CA ALA A 332 6.65 -7.81 -21.63
C ALA A 332 6.31 -8.44 -22.99
N GLN A 333 5.30 -7.93 -23.70
CA GLN A 333 4.98 -8.26 -25.09
C GLN A 333 5.85 -7.50 -26.11
N GLY A 334 6.83 -6.72 -25.66
CA GLY A 334 7.71 -5.91 -26.50
C GLY A 334 7.03 -4.65 -27.07
N GLN A 335 5.92 -4.21 -26.49
CA GLN A 335 5.18 -3.02 -26.91
C GLN A 335 5.42 -1.85 -25.94
N PRO A 336 5.38 -0.59 -26.42
CA PRO A 336 5.43 0.56 -25.52
C PRO A 336 4.15 0.64 -24.68
N MET A 337 4.21 1.15 -23.45
CA MET A 337 3.02 1.30 -22.58
C MET A 337 1.87 2.07 -23.26
N LEU A 338 2.18 3.03 -24.15
CA LEU A 338 1.20 3.77 -24.95
C LEU A 338 0.29 2.87 -25.82
N ASP A 339 0.67 1.62 -26.05
CA ASP A 339 -0.11 0.63 -26.79
C ASP A 339 -1.09 -0.16 -25.91
N PHE A 340 -1.17 0.14 -24.61
CA PHE A 340 -2.18 -0.44 -23.71
C PHE A 340 -3.63 -0.33 -24.24
N PRO A 341 -4.07 0.80 -24.83
CA PRO A 341 -5.41 0.88 -25.43
C PRO A 341 -5.63 0.02 -26.69
N LYS A 342 -4.62 -0.71 -27.18
CA LYS A 342 -4.71 -1.65 -28.32
C LYS A 342 -4.88 -3.11 -27.87
N GLN A 343 -4.75 -3.39 -26.58
CA GLN A 343 -4.81 -4.74 -26.02
C GLN A 343 -6.24 -5.27 -26.05
N LYS A 344 -6.44 -6.52 -26.48
CA LYS A 344 -7.72 -7.22 -26.34
C LYS A 344 -7.76 -7.98 -25.03
N ILE A 345 -8.69 -7.61 -24.15
CA ILE A 345 -8.77 -8.15 -22.79
C ILE A 345 -10.07 -8.93 -22.64
N VAL A 346 -9.97 -10.24 -22.40
CA VAL A 346 -11.11 -11.06 -22.00
C VAL A 346 -11.15 -11.11 -20.48
N VAL A 347 -12.28 -10.72 -19.91
CA VAL A 347 -12.49 -10.62 -18.46
C VAL A 347 -13.47 -11.70 -18.03
N ALA A 348 -13.06 -12.53 -17.07
CA ALA A 348 -13.93 -13.51 -16.42
C ALA A 348 -14.39 -12.97 -15.07
N GLY A 349 -15.69 -12.67 -14.96
CA GLY A 349 -16.31 -12.06 -13.79
C GLY A 349 -16.89 -10.68 -14.09
N ALA A 350 -18.12 -10.45 -13.64
CA ALA A 350 -18.85 -9.18 -13.77
C ALA A 350 -19.32 -8.65 -12.40
N GLY A 351 -18.66 -9.06 -11.31
CA GLY A 351 -18.95 -8.57 -9.97
C GLY A 351 -18.45 -7.13 -9.76
N SER A 352 -19.04 -6.41 -8.81
CA SER A 352 -18.75 -4.98 -8.56
C SER A 352 -17.26 -4.67 -8.41
N ALA A 353 -16.51 -5.48 -7.66
CA ALA A 353 -15.06 -5.30 -7.49
C ALA A 353 -14.29 -5.46 -8.81
N GLY A 354 -14.60 -6.51 -9.58
CA GLY A 354 -13.96 -6.76 -10.87
C GLY A 354 -14.29 -5.67 -11.90
N ILE A 355 -15.54 -5.23 -11.94
CA ILE A 355 -15.98 -4.13 -12.81
C ILE A 355 -15.33 -2.81 -12.41
N GLY A 356 -15.07 -2.58 -11.11
CA GLY A 356 -14.28 -1.43 -10.66
C GLY A 356 -12.87 -1.40 -11.26
N VAL A 357 -12.19 -2.55 -11.33
CA VAL A 357 -10.88 -2.68 -11.98
C VAL A 357 -10.97 -2.40 -13.48
N VAL A 358 -11.98 -2.98 -14.15
CA VAL A 358 -12.19 -2.79 -15.59
C VAL A 358 -12.52 -1.33 -15.93
N ASP A 359 -13.36 -0.68 -15.12
CA ASP A 359 -13.69 0.75 -15.28
C ASP A 359 -12.46 1.63 -15.11
N ALA A 360 -11.67 1.41 -14.06
CA ALA A 360 -10.43 2.14 -13.85
C ALA A 360 -9.43 1.93 -15.01
N ALA A 361 -9.24 0.69 -15.46
CA ALA A 361 -8.37 0.38 -16.61
C ALA A 361 -8.86 1.07 -17.90
N SER A 362 -10.18 1.08 -18.14
CA SER A 362 -10.77 1.76 -19.29
C SER A 362 -10.60 3.28 -19.23
N LYS A 363 -10.68 3.89 -18.05
CA LYS A 363 -10.42 5.32 -17.82
C LYS A 363 -8.96 5.66 -18.08
N THR A 364 -8.03 4.81 -17.61
CA THR A 364 -6.59 4.94 -17.92
C THR A 364 -6.36 4.90 -19.43
N MET A 365 -6.90 3.89 -20.13
CA MET A 365 -6.80 3.82 -21.60
C MET A 365 -7.37 5.08 -22.27
N ALA A 366 -8.53 5.56 -21.82
CA ALA A 366 -9.17 6.74 -22.40
C ALA A 366 -8.31 8.00 -22.23
N ARG A 367 -7.66 8.17 -21.07
CA ARG A 367 -6.75 9.31 -20.83
C ARG A 367 -5.48 9.24 -21.66
N MET A 368 -4.92 8.05 -21.84
CA MET A 368 -3.78 7.84 -22.76
C MET A 368 -4.16 8.18 -24.21
N LEU A 369 -5.43 8.02 -24.59
CA LEU A 369 -5.99 8.39 -25.88
C LEU A 369 -6.51 9.85 -25.95
N GLY A 370 -6.25 10.69 -24.94
CA GLY A 370 -6.60 12.12 -24.95
C GLY A 370 -7.94 12.48 -24.30
N ASN A 371 -8.55 11.57 -23.52
CA ASN A 371 -9.68 11.84 -22.63
C ASN A 371 -10.96 12.38 -23.31
N THR A 372 -11.24 11.92 -24.53
CA THR A 372 -12.47 12.27 -25.29
C THR A 372 -13.54 11.19 -25.19
N GLU A 373 -14.80 11.50 -25.49
CA GLU A 373 -15.88 10.50 -25.51
C GLU A 373 -15.58 9.33 -26.46
N SER A 374 -14.98 9.61 -27.62
CA SER A 374 -14.50 8.56 -28.54
C SER A 374 -13.40 7.70 -27.93
N ALA A 375 -12.52 8.27 -27.10
CA ALA A 375 -11.49 7.53 -26.40
C ALA A 375 -12.09 6.59 -25.35
N PHE A 376 -13.09 7.04 -24.58
CA PHE A 376 -13.82 6.18 -23.64
C PHE A 376 -14.54 5.02 -24.34
N GLN A 377 -15.20 5.28 -25.47
CA GLN A 377 -15.85 4.23 -26.26
C GLN A 377 -14.84 3.23 -26.82
N SER A 378 -13.70 3.72 -27.32
CA SER A 378 -12.61 2.87 -27.82
C SER A 378 -12.03 2.00 -26.70
N ALA A 379 -11.76 2.59 -25.53
CA ALA A 379 -11.23 1.88 -24.36
C ALA A 379 -12.18 0.79 -23.87
N ARG A 380 -13.47 1.10 -23.67
CA ARG A 380 -14.50 0.13 -23.26
C ARG A 380 -14.61 -1.03 -24.27
N SER A 381 -14.42 -0.74 -25.56
CA SER A 381 -14.45 -1.76 -26.62
C SER A 381 -13.24 -2.70 -26.65
N GLN A 382 -12.23 -2.51 -25.79
CA GLN A 382 -11.14 -3.47 -25.63
C GLN A 382 -11.47 -4.63 -24.68
N PHE A 383 -12.50 -4.45 -23.83
CA PHE A 383 -12.89 -5.42 -22.82
C PHE A 383 -14.03 -6.32 -23.33
N TRP A 384 -13.92 -7.62 -23.04
CA TRP A 384 -14.89 -8.66 -23.34
C TRP A 384 -15.27 -9.38 -22.05
N ILE A 385 -16.38 -8.95 -21.44
CA ILE A 385 -16.79 -9.42 -20.11
C ILE A 385 -17.66 -10.68 -20.23
N VAL A 386 -17.26 -11.73 -19.51
CA VAL A 386 -17.94 -13.02 -19.43
C VAL A 386 -18.34 -13.25 -17.98
N ASP A 387 -19.65 -13.43 -17.74
CA ASP A 387 -20.17 -13.79 -16.41
C ASP A 387 -20.62 -15.26 -16.37
N ALA A 388 -21.32 -15.63 -15.29
CA ALA A 388 -21.83 -17.00 -15.11
C ALA A 388 -22.79 -17.46 -16.22
N SER A 389 -23.43 -16.54 -16.94
CA SER A 389 -24.31 -16.86 -18.08
C SER A 389 -23.62 -16.68 -19.42
N GLY A 390 -22.31 -16.37 -19.45
CA GLY A 390 -21.49 -16.20 -20.65
C GLY A 390 -21.25 -14.74 -21.03
N LEU A 391 -20.80 -14.52 -22.28
CA LEU A 391 -20.47 -13.20 -22.83
C LEU A 391 -21.64 -12.23 -22.68
N ILE A 392 -21.34 -11.02 -22.20
CA ILE A 392 -22.32 -9.95 -22.03
C ILE A 392 -22.40 -9.07 -23.29
N THR A 393 -23.60 -8.95 -23.86
CA THR A 393 -23.88 -8.08 -25.02
C THR A 393 -25.00 -7.08 -24.70
N GLU A 394 -25.28 -6.16 -25.62
CA GLU A 394 -26.42 -5.23 -25.53
C GLU A 394 -27.79 -5.96 -25.45
N SER A 395 -27.84 -7.25 -25.80
CA SER A 395 -29.06 -8.07 -25.72
C SER A 395 -29.36 -8.62 -24.32
N ARG A 396 -28.43 -8.50 -23.35
CA ARG A 396 -28.61 -9.03 -21.99
C ARG A 396 -29.72 -8.29 -21.25
N ALA A 397 -30.73 -9.03 -20.79
CA ALA A 397 -31.73 -8.51 -19.87
C ALA A 397 -31.20 -8.45 -18.43
N ASN A 398 -31.68 -7.49 -17.63
CA ASN A 398 -31.39 -7.35 -16.20
C ASN A 398 -29.89 -7.29 -15.85
N ILE A 399 -29.14 -6.51 -16.63
CA ILE A 399 -27.73 -6.25 -16.40
C ILE A 399 -27.52 -5.19 -15.31
N ASP A 400 -26.47 -5.36 -14.50
CA ASP A 400 -26.05 -4.35 -13.54
C ASP A 400 -25.65 -3.05 -14.27
N PRO A 401 -26.14 -1.87 -13.87
CA PRO A 401 -25.80 -0.60 -14.49
C PRO A 401 -24.30 -0.33 -14.64
N ALA A 402 -23.46 -0.84 -13.73
CA ALA A 402 -22.01 -0.69 -13.80
C ALA A 402 -21.37 -1.51 -14.94
N VAL A 403 -22.04 -2.57 -15.40
CA VAL A 403 -21.55 -3.46 -16.47
C VAL A 403 -22.00 -3.00 -17.85
N VAL A 404 -23.13 -2.29 -17.94
CA VAL A 404 -23.71 -1.77 -19.20
C VAL A 404 -22.70 -1.08 -20.12
N PRO A 405 -21.78 -0.22 -19.62
CA PRO A 405 -20.82 0.45 -20.50
C PRO A 405 -19.87 -0.50 -21.24
N PHE A 406 -19.74 -1.74 -20.78
CA PHE A 406 -18.86 -2.78 -21.33
C PHE A 406 -19.60 -3.85 -22.15
N SER A 407 -20.92 -3.73 -22.29
CA SER A 407 -21.73 -4.64 -23.11
C SER A 407 -21.28 -4.57 -24.58
N ARG A 408 -21.06 -5.74 -25.19
CA ARG A 408 -20.66 -5.82 -26.59
C ARG A 408 -21.80 -5.50 -27.55
N LYS A 409 -21.50 -4.72 -28.58
CA LYS A 409 -22.43 -4.42 -29.67
C LYS A 409 -22.72 -5.66 -30.49
N GLN A 410 -23.98 -5.83 -30.92
CA GLN A 410 -24.40 -7.01 -31.68
C GLN A 410 -23.59 -7.21 -32.99
N LYS A 411 -23.20 -6.10 -33.63
CA LYS A 411 -22.36 -6.14 -34.83
C LYS A 411 -20.96 -6.71 -34.56
N ASP A 412 -20.36 -6.37 -33.42
CA ASP A 412 -18.98 -6.75 -33.09
C ASP A 412 -18.91 -8.25 -32.78
N VAL A 413 -19.91 -8.76 -32.04
CA VAL A 413 -20.01 -10.21 -31.72
C VAL A 413 -20.39 -11.02 -32.97
N GLY A 414 -21.29 -10.51 -33.81
CA GLY A 414 -21.74 -11.19 -35.02
C GLY A 414 -20.59 -11.46 -36.02
N HIS A 415 -19.67 -10.52 -36.20
CA HIS A 415 -18.49 -10.71 -37.06
C HIS A 415 -17.56 -11.84 -36.57
N LEU A 416 -17.54 -12.11 -35.27
CA LEU A 416 -16.73 -13.18 -34.67
C LEU A 416 -17.50 -14.51 -34.56
N GLY A 417 -18.79 -14.52 -34.90
CA GLY A 417 -19.68 -15.66 -34.68
C GLY A 417 -19.96 -15.91 -33.19
N LEU A 418 -19.88 -14.86 -32.37
CA LEU A 418 -20.26 -14.88 -30.95
C LEU A 418 -21.67 -14.33 -30.77
N SER A 419 -22.31 -14.71 -29.68
CA SER A 419 -23.64 -14.24 -29.28
C SER A 419 -23.69 -13.93 -27.79
N GLU A 420 -24.81 -13.35 -27.36
CA GLU A 420 -25.17 -13.30 -25.94
C GLU A 420 -25.03 -14.69 -25.32
N GLY A 421 -24.34 -14.76 -24.18
CA GLY A 421 -24.13 -15.99 -23.44
C GLY A 421 -23.12 -16.97 -24.03
N SER A 422 -22.33 -16.59 -25.05
CA SER A 422 -21.20 -17.42 -25.51
C SER A 422 -20.26 -17.76 -24.35
N SER A 423 -19.78 -19.00 -24.31
CA SER A 423 -18.93 -19.50 -23.23
C SER A 423 -17.54 -18.83 -23.21
N LEU A 424 -16.88 -18.84 -22.05
CA LEU A 424 -15.51 -18.29 -21.92
C LEU A 424 -14.54 -18.89 -22.95
N VAL A 425 -14.61 -20.20 -23.18
CA VAL A 425 -13.78 -20.91 -24.17
C VAL A 425 -14.03 -20.40 -25.58
N GLU A 426 -15.29 -20.21 -25.98
CA GLU A 426 -15.64 -19.67 -27.30
C GLU A 426 -15.15 -18.23 -27.47
N VAL A 427 -15.34 -17.39 -26.44
CA VAL A 427 -14.87 -16.01 -26.44
C VAL A 427 -13.36 -15.95 -26.60
N VAL A 428 -12.60 -16.73 -25.82
CA VAL A 428 -11.13 -16.79 -25.94
C VAL A 428 -10.70 -17.20 -27.35
N LYS A 429 -11.29 -18.27 -27.91
CA LYS A 429 -10.96 -18.75 -29.27
C LYS A 429 -11.22 -17.72 -30.37
N LYS A 430 -12.28 -16.93 -30.23
CA LYS A 430 -12.74 -15.99 -31.27
C LYS A 430 -12.12 -14.60 -31.13
N VAL A 431 -12.02 -14.07 -29.91
CA VAL A 431 -11.40 -12.77 -29.61
C VAL A 431 -9.88 -12.84 -29.76
N LYS A 432 -9.30 -13.99 -29.43
CA LYS A 432 -7.84 -14.21 -29.39
C LYS A 432 -7.17 -13.17 -28.50
N PRO A 433 -7.49 -13.14 -27.20
CA PRO A 433 -7.07 -12.05 -26.31
C PRO A 433 -5.56 -12.03 -26.13
N ASP A 434 -5.04 -10.83 -25.93
CA ASP A 434 -3.65 -10.60 -25.50
C ASP A 434 -3.53 -10.79 -23.99
N VAL A 435 -4.64 -10.52 -23.26
CA VAL A 435 -4.75 -10.69 -21.80
C VAL A 435 -6.04 -11.43 -21.43
N LEU A 436 -5.89 -12.45 -20.59
CA LEU A 436 -6.99 -13.13 -19.90
C LEU A 436 -7.01 -12.70 -18.43
N LEU A 437 -8.04 -11.96 -18.02
CA LEU A 437 -8.15 -11.32 -16.70
C LEU A 437 -9.26 -11.96 -15.86
N GLY A 438 -8.88 -12.58 -14.74
CA GLY A 438 -9.76 -13.29 -13.82
C GLY A 438 -10.11 -12.41 -12.62
N LEU A 439 -11.40 -12.12 -12.46
CA LEU A 439 -11.98 -11.28 -11.40
C LEU A 439 -13.30 -11.90 -10.90
N SER A 440 -13.35 -13.24 -10.85
CA SER A 440 -14.59 -14.01 -10.66
C SER A 440 -14.81 -14.54 -9.24
N ALA A 441 -13.73 -14.65 -8.45
CA ALA A 441 -13.66 -15.40 -7.21
C ALA A 441 -13.98 -16.90 -7.34
N VAL A 442 -13.91 -17.47 -8.56
CA VAL A 442 -14.17 -18.89 -8.84
C VAL A 442 -12.86 -19.61 -9.15
N GLY A 443 -12.43 -20.45 -8.21
CA GLY A 443 -11.22 -21.25 -8.36
C GLY A 443 -11.30 -22.24 -9.52
N GLY A 444 -10.22 -22.31 -10.32
CA GLY A 444 -10.15 -23.23 -11.47
C GLY A 444 -11.01 -22.82 -12.68
N LEU A 445 -11.53 -21.60 -12.71
CA LEU A 445 -12.33 -21.10 -13.84
C LEU A 445 -11.54 -21.03 -15.16
N PHE A 446 -10.23 -20.74 -15.10
CA PHE A 446 -9.33 -20.89 -16.23
C PHE A 446 -8.93 -22.35 -16.35
N SER A 447 -9.92 -23.17 -16.70
CA SER A 447 -9.77 -24.61 -16.85
C SER A 447 -8.78 -24.94 -17.96
N LYS A 448 -8.37 -26.21 -18.01
CA LYS A 448 -7.50 -26.72 -19.08
C LYS A 448 -8.03 -26.36 -20.46
N GLU A 449 -9.33 -26.46 -20.70
CA GLU A 449 -9.95 -26.12 -21.99
C GLU A 449 -9.84 -24.64 -22.33
N VAL A 450 -9.91 -23.74 -21.33
CA VAL A 450 -9.73 -22.29 -21.51
C VAL A 450 -8.27 -21.96 -21.81
N LEU A 451 -7.34 -22.58 -21.09
CA LEU A 451 -5.89 -22.38 -21.28
C LEU A 451 -5.41 -22.94 -22.63
N GLU A 452 -5.89 -24.12 -23.03
CA GLU A 452 -5.64 -24.68 -24.37
C GLU A 452 -6.26 -23.81 -25.45
N ALA A 453 -7.47 -23.29 -25.23
CA ALA A 453 -8.09 -22.32 -26.14
C ALA A 453 -7.24 -21.06 -26.31
N LEU A 454 -6.65 -20.54 -25.23
CA LEU A 454 -5.74 -19.39 -25.29
C LEU A 454 -4.49 -19.73 -26.09
N ARG A 455 -3.82 -20.84 -25.76
CA ARG A 455 -2.62 -21.33 -26.48
C ARG A 455 -2.87 -21.47 -27.97
N ASP A 456 -3.95 -22.15 -28.34
CA ASP A 456 -4.20 -22.54 -29.73
C ASP A 456 -4.70 -21.37 -30.60
N SER A 457 -5.22 -20.30 -29.98
CA SER A 457 -5.86 -19.19 -30.70
C SER A 457 -5.11 -17.87 -30.65
N THR A 458 -4.28 -17.65 -29.63
CA THR A 458 -3.59 -16.38 -29.43
C THR A 458 -2.65 -16.06 -30.60
N THR A 459 -2.64 -14.80 -31.01
CA THR A 459 -1.67 -14.25 -31.97
C THR A 459 -0.55 -13.48 -31.27
N CYS A 460 -0.68 -13.29 -29.95
CA CYS A 460 0.33 -12.63 -29.14
C CYS A 460 1.45 -13.63 -28.83
N SER A 461 2.71 -13.22 -29.02
CA SER A 461 3.87 -14.06 -28.72
C SER A 461 4.01 -14.36 -27.23
N ARG A 462 3.49 -13.47 -26.37
CA ARG A 462 3.55 -13.56 -24.91
C ARG A 462 2.18 -13.18 -24.31
N PRO A 463 1.16 -14.05 -24.43
CA PRO A 463 -0.15 -13.78 -23.84
C PRO A 463 -0.02 -13.65 -22.33
N ALA A 464 -0.86 -12.84 -21.69
CA ALA A 464 -0.83 -12.65 -20.26
C ALA A 464 -2.07 -13.25 -19.57
N ILE A 465 -1.87 -13.85 -18.40
CA ILE A 465 -2.93 -14.40 -17.55
C ILE A 465 -2.83 -13.75 -16.18
N PHE A 466 -3.95 -13.15 -15.75
CA PHE A 466 -4.08 -12.48 -14.47
C PHE A 466 -5.13 -13.21 -13.63
N ALA A 467 -4.72 -14.08 -12.71
CA ALA A 467 -5.59 -14.81 -11.77
C ALA A 467 -5.74 -14.01 -10.46
N MET A 468 -6.52 -12.93 -10.49
CA MET A 468 -6.53 -11.92 -9.43
C MET A 468 -7.39 -12.29 -8.21
N SER A 469 -8.15 -13.38 -8.30
CA SER A 469 -9.05 -13.79 -7.23
C SER A 469 -8.31 -14.30 -5.99
N ASN A 470 -8.79 -13.89 -4.82
CA ASN A 470 -8.24 -14.23 -3.51
C ASN A 470 -9.26 -15.01 -2.66
N PRO A 471 -8.80 -15.82 -1.67
CA PRO A 471 -7.41 -16.28 -1.45
C PRO A 471 -7.01 -17.35 -2.49
N THR A 472 -5.82 -17.95 -2.37
CA THR A 472 -5.22 -18.92 -3.33
C THR A 472 -6.19 -19.96 -3.90
N LYS A 473 -7.09 -20.52 -3.07
CA LYS A 473 -8.10 -21.51 -3.51
C LYS A 473 -9.14 -20.98 -4.50
N ASN A 474 -9.29 -19.66 -4.59
CA ASN A 474 -10.22 -18.98 -5.48
C ASN A 474 -9.52 -18.43 -6.73
N ALA A 475 -8.19 -18.57 -6.85
CA ALA A 475 -7.46 -18.15 -8.03
C ALA A 475 -7.96 -18.92 -9.26
N GLU A 476 -8.17 -18.21 -10.38
CA GLU A 476 -8.76 -18.79 -11.58
C GLU A 476 -7.95 -19.95 -12.18
N CYS A 477 -6.62 -19.94 -12.02
CA CYS A 477 -5.72 -21.07 -12.24
C CYS A 477 -4.43 -20.85 -11.43
N THR A 478 -3.60 -21.90 -11.32
CA THR A 478 -2.25 -21.78 -10.73
C THR A 478 -1.21 -21.41 -11.79
N PRO A 479 -0.04 -20.86 -11.40
CA PRO A 479 1.04 -20.64 -12.37
C PRO A 479 1.51 -21.95 -13.01
N GLU A 480 1.54 -23.07 -12.29
CA GLU A 480 1.93 -24.38 -12.84
C GLU A 480 1.00 -24.80 -13.99
N GLU A 481 -0.31 -24.62 -13.83
CA GLU A 481 -1.30 -24.88 -14.88
C GLU A 481 -1.09 -23.96 -16.08
N ALA A 482 -0.89 -22.66 -15.84
CA ALA A 482 -0.67 -21.68 -16.89
C ALA A 482 0.60 -22.00 -17.72
N PHE A 483 1.75 -22.18 -17.07
CA PHE A 483 3.01 -22.46 -17.74
C PHE A 483 3.04 -23.84 -18.43
N SER A 484 2.44 -24.86 -17.82
CA SER A 484 2.44 -26.22 -18.41
C SER A 484 1.51 -26.34 -19.63
N ILE A 485 0.39 -25.60 -19.65
CA ILE A 485 -0.60 -25.72 -20.71
C ILE A 485 -0.38 -24.69 -21.82
N VAL A 486 -0.11 -23.42 -21.47
CA VAL A 486 0.04 -22.31 -22.43
C VAL A 486 1.47 -22.20 -22.94
N GLY A 487 2.46 -22.56 -22.11
CA GLY A 487 3.88 -22.61 -22.46
C GLY A 487 4.72 -21.55 -21.76
N GLU A 488 6.04 -21.65 -21.92
CA GLU A 488 7.05 -20.83 -21.21
C GLU A 488 6.98 -19.32 -21.46
N ASN A 489 6.29 -18.89 -22.52
CA ASN A 489 6.19 -17.49 -22.92
C ASN A 489 5.01 -16.74 -22.29
N VAL A 490 4.16 -17.42 -21.52
CA VAL A 490 3.02 -16.78 -20.85
C VAL A 490 3.50 -15.85 -19.74
N ILE A 491 2.90 -14.68 -19.62
CA ILE A 491 3.12 -13.78 -18.47
C ILE A 491 2.04 -14.11 -17.44
N PHE A 492 2.44 -14.50 -16.23
CA PHE A 492 1.51 -14.87 -15.17
C PHE A 492 1.55 -13.87 -14.01
N ALA A 493 0.38 -13.41 -13.59
CA ALA A 493 0.19 -12.63 -12.38
C ALA A 493 -1.02 -13.11 -11.57
N SER A 494 -0.97 -12.94 -10.26
CA SER A 494 -2.04 -13.31 -9.34
C SER A 494 -2.21 -12.32 -8.19
N GLY A 495 -3.39 -12.32 -7.57
CA GLY A 495 -3.63 -11.55 -6.33
C GLY A 495 -2.97 -12.22 -5.11
N SER A 496 -3.06 -13.56 -5.06
CA SER A 496 -2.47 -14.37 -3.99
C SER A 496 -1.01 -14.72 -4.30
N PRO A 497 -0.17 -14.93 -3.27
CA PRO A 497 1.21 -15.34 -3.48
C PRO A 497 1.29 -16.79 -3.96
N PHE A 498 2.14 -17.03 -4.95
CA PHE A 498 2.56 -18.35 -5.41
C PHE A 498 4.09 -18.38 -5.55
N HIS A 499 4.66 -19.57 -5.61
CA HIS A 499 6.08 -19.74 -5.91
C HIS A 499 6.30 -19.69 -7.42
N ASP A 500 7.51 -19.29 -7.81
CA ASP A 500 7.97 -19.41 -9.18
C ASP A 500 8.00 -20.89 -9.63
N VAL A 501 7.73 -21.12 -10.91
CA VAL A 501 7.64 -22.46 -11.50
C VAL A 501 8.95 -22.80 -12.21
N ASN A 502 9.57 -23.93 -11.85
CA ASN A 502 10.73 -24.43 -12.59
C ASN A 502 10.28 -25.07 -13.91
N LEU A 503 10.66 -24.46 -15.03
CA LEU A 503 10.26 -24.90 -16.38
C LEU A 503 11.20 -25.96 -16.97
N GLY A 504 12.27 -26.34 -16.26
CA GLY A 504 13.34 -27.19 -16.76
C GLY A 504 14.48 -26.38 -17.40
N ASP A 505 15.63 -27.03 -17.60
CA ASP A 505 16.84 -26.43 -18.22
C ASP A 505 17.32 -25.11 -17.59
N GLY A 506 17.02 -24.91 -16.29
CA GLY A 506 17.37 -23.71 -15.55
C GLY A 506 16.47 -22.50 -15.81
N LYS A 507 15.41 -22.64 -16.61
CA LYS A 507 14.41 -21.60 -16.85
C LYS A 507 13.38 -21.53 -15.72
N ILE A 508 12.95 -20.32 -15.41
CA ILE A 508 11.99 -20.03 -14.34
C ILE A 508 10.79 -19.31 -14.96
N GLY A 509 9.59 -19.80 -14.67
CA GLY A 509 8.33 -19.12 -14.93
C GLY A 509 7.95 -18.30 -13.71
N HIS A 510 8.11 -16.98 -13.80
CA HIS A 510 7.90 -16.09 -12.66
C HIS A 510 6.42 -15.92 -12.32
N SER A 511 6.10 -16.05 -11.03
CA SER A 511 4.76 -15.83 -10.51
C SER A 511 4.65 -14.44 -9.89
N ASN A 512 4.08 -13.51 -10.64
CA ASN A 512 4.00 -12.11 -10.23
C ASN A 512 2.82 -11.87 -9.28
N GLN A 513 3.04 -11.18 -8.15
CA GLN A 513 1.96 -10.85 -7.22
C GLN A 513 1.50 -9.39 -7.37
N GLY A 514 0.27 -9.19 -7.83
CA GLY A 514 -0.38 -7.87 -7.88
C GLY A 514 -0.97 -7.48 -6.53
N ASN A 515 -0.13 -7.01 -5.61
CA ASN A 515 -0.55 -6.57 -4.27
C ASN A 515 -0.55 -5.03 -4.15
N ASN A 516 -1.60 -4.48 -3.54
CA ASN A 516 -1.76 -3.03 -3.34
C ASN A 516 -0.62 -2.38 -2.55
N MET A 517 0.20 -3.15 -1.80
CA MET A 517 1.35 -2.66 -1.04
C MET A 517 2.35 -1.83 -1.86
N TYR A 518 2.40 -2.03 -3.17
CA TYR A 518 3.27 -1.26 -4.06
C TYR A 518 2.74 0.15 -4.36
N LEU A 519 1.48 0.44 -4.06
CA LEU A 519 0.83 1.71 -4.44
C LEU A 519 0.37 2.52 -3.24
N PHE A 520 -0.38 1.93 -2.30
CA PHE A 520 -0.97 2.73 -1.21
C PHE A 520 0.06 3.53 -0.40
N PRO A 521 1.27 3.02 -0.09
CA PRO A 521 2.27 3.83 0.62
C PRO A 521 2.67 5.07 -0.19
N GLY A 522 2.88 4.90 -1.50
CA GLY A 522 3.30 5.98 -2.40
C GLY A 522 2.18 6.98 -2.67
N ILE A 523 0.94 6.51 -2.81
CA ILE A 523 -0.26 7.36 -2.94
C ILE A 523 -0.40 8.22 -1.69
N GLY A 524 -0.35 7.63 -0.50
CA GLY A 524 -0.49 8.40 0.74
C GLY A 524 0.66 9.36 0.98
N LEU A 525 1.92 8.94 0.75
CA LEU A 525 3.08 9.82 0.88
C LEU A 525 3.04 10.98 -0.13
N GLY A 526 2.75 10.69 -1.40
CA GLY A 526 2.69 11.72 -2.44
C GLY A 526 1.54 12.71 -2.22
N THR A 527 0.39 12.23 -1.75
CA THR A 527 -0.74 13.09 -1.36
C THR A 527 -0.36 13.97 -0.17
N LEU A 528 0.32 13.42 0.84
CA LEU A 528 0.77 14.15 2.01
C LEU A 528 1.73 15.28 1.63
N LEU A 529 2.75 14.95 0.82
CA LEU A 529 3.84 15.88 0.48
C LEU A 529 3.45 16.93 -0.56
N SER A 530 2.43 16.66 -1.38
CA SER A 530 1.82 17.67 -2.27
C SER A 530 0.79 18.54 -1.55
N GLY A 531 0.28 18.10 -0.40
CA GLY A 531 -0.83 18.77 0.29
C GLY A 531 -2.16 18.68 -0.46
N ALA A 532 -2.31 17.76 -1.42
CA ALA A 532 -3.48 17.72 -2.28
C ALA A 532 -4.79 17.57 -1.49
N ARG A 533 -5.80 18.39 -1.81
CA ARG A 533 -7.11 18.39 -1.12
C ARG A 533 -7.96 17.14 -1.38
N VAL A 534 -7.72 16.48 -2.50
CA VAL A 534 -8.43 15.27 -2.93
C VAL A 534 -7.44 14.36 -3.62
N ILE A 535 -7.71 13.06 -3.59
CA ILE A 535 -6.94 12.07 -4.35
C ILE A 535 -7.64 11.86 -5.68
N SER A 536 -7.10 12.47 -6.74
CA SER A 536 -7.71 12.40 -8.07
C SER A 536 -7.45 11.05 -8.74
N ASP A 537 -8.27 10.71 -9.71
CA ASP A 537 -8.00 9.52 -10.53
C ASP A 537 -6.72 9.67 -11.37
N GLY A 538 -6.29 10.90 -11.69
CA GLY A 538 -5.02 11.14 -12.39
C GLY A 538 -3.83 10.78 -11.53
N MET A 539 -3.82 11.20 -10.26
CA MET A 539 -2.81 10.81 -9.28
C MET A 539 -2.71 9.28 -9.13
N LEU A 540 -3.85 8.58 -9.08
CA LEU A 540 -3.89 7.12 -9.02
C LEU A 540 -3.33 6.45 -10.27
N GLN A 541 -3.63 7.01 -11.45
CA GLN A 541 -3.07 6.54 -12.71
C GLN A 541 -1.56 6.76 -12.78
N ALA A 542 -1.08 7.94 -12.39
CA ALA A 542 0.35 8.26 -12.34
C ALA A 542 1.11 7.30 -11.42
N ALA A 543 0.50 6.91 -10.30
CA ALA A 543 1.06 5.90 -9.40
C ALA A 543 1.20 4.52 -10.10
N ALA A 544 0.16 4.07 -10.81
CA ALA A 544 0.17 2.79 -11.54
C ALA A 544 1.16 2.79 -12.72
N GLU A 545 1.19 3.87 -13.50
CA GLU A 545 2.15 4.05 -14.61
C GLU A 545 3.59 4.08 -14.10
N CYS A 546 3.84 4.77 -12.98
CA CYS A 546 5.16 4.81 -12.35
C CYS A 546 5.60 3.42 -11.88
N LEU A 547 4.73 2.65 -11.24
CA LEU A 547 5.05 1.28 -10.82
C LEU A 547 5.39 0.38 -12.02
N ALA A 548 4.62 0.50 -13.10
CA ALA A 548 4.91 -0.22 -14.33
C ALA A 548 6.23 0.22 -14.97
N ALA A 549 6.55 1.52 -14.97
CA ALA A 549 7.77 2.09 -15.53
C ALA A 549 9.04 1.78 -14.71
N TYR A 550 8.89 1.59 -13.40
CA TYR A 550 10.00 1.30 -12.48
C TYR A 550 10.76 0.01 -12.84
N MET A 551 10.06 -0.97 -13.42
CA MET A 551 10.67 -2.23 -13.83
C MET A 551 11.66 -2.03 -14.96
N LYS A 552 12.83 -2.67 -14.87
CA LYS A 552 13.81 -2.65 -15.96
C LYS A 552 13.31 -3.50 -17.12
N ASP A 553 13.67 -3.11 -18.35
CA ASP A 553 13.26 -3.86 -19.53
C ASP A 553 13.73 -5.32 -19.44
N GLU A 554 14.95 -5.60 -18.96
CA GLU A 554 15.45 -6.97 -18.84
C GLU A 554 14.56 -7.85 -17.94
N GLU A 555 14.16 -7.34 -16.77
CA GLU A 555 13.27 -8.04 -15.83
C GLU A 555 11.90 -8.33 -16.47
N VAL A 556 11.37 -7.34 -17.20
CA VAL A 556 10.06 -7.44 -17.86
C VAL A 556 10.08 -8.46 -19.01
N HIS A 557 11.18 -8.54 -19.78
CA HIS A 557 11.34 -9.54 -20.84
C HIS A 557 11.49 -10.96 -20.28
N GLU A 558 12.05 -11.13 -19.07
CA GLU A 558 12.05 -12.39 -18.33
C GLU A 558 10.66 -12.78 -17.80
N GLY A 559 9.67 -11.88 -17.88
CA GLY A 559 8.31 -12.10 -17.40
C GLY A 559 8.06 -11.61 -15.98
N VAL A 560 8.98 -10.84 -15.40
CA VAL A 560 8.81 -10.18 -14.10
C VAL A 560 8.20 -8.79 -14.32
N ILE A 561 6.92 -8.64 -13.97
CA ILE A 561 6.14 -7.40 -14.20
C ILE A 561 5.83 -6.62 -12.91
N TYR A 562 6.14 -7.18 -11.74
CA TYR A 562 6.15 -6.45 -10.47
C TYR A 562 7.53 -6.54 -9.81
N PRO A 563 7.97 -5.47 -9.12
CA PRO A 563 9.30 -5.46 -8.51
C PRO A 563 9.35 -6.29 -7.21
N PRO A 564 10.52 -6.78 -6.79
CA PRO A 564 10.69 -7.44 -5.51
C PRO A 564 10.45 -6.47 -4.35
N ILE A 565 9.88 -6.98 -3.25
CA ILE A 565 9.55 -6.18 -2.06
C ILE A 565 10.79 -5.63 -1.33
N SER A 566 11.99 -6.20 -1.53
CA SER A 566 13.25 -5.59 -1.04
C SER A 566 13.45 -4.15 -1.52
N ARG A 567 12.88 -3.79 -2.67
CA ARG A 567 12.95 -2.43 -3.23
C ARG A 567 11.78 -1.53 -2.80
N ILE A 568 10.90 -1.95 -1.88
CA ILE A 568 9.62 -1.27 -1.60
C ILE A 568 9.76 0.18 -1.18
N ARG A 569 10.78 0.55 -0.40
CA ARG A 569 11.01 1.96 -0.02
C ARG A 569 11.37 2.83 -1.21
N ASP A 570 12.21 2.32 -2.12
CA ASP A 570 12.61 3.04 -3.33
C ASP A 570 11.43 3.17 -4.30
N ILE A 571 10.68 2.09 -4.52
CA ILE A 571 9.44 2.10 -5.29
C ILE A 571 8.46 3.13 -4.73
N THR A 572 8.27 3.14 -3.41
CA THR A 572 7.34 4.06 -2.75
C THR A 572 7.75 5.52 -2.96
N LYS A 573 9.06 5.81 -2.90
CA LYS A 573 9.63 7.13 -3.16
C LYS A 573 9.34 7.57 -4.61
N GLU A 574 9.57 6.71 -5.60
CA GLU A 574 9.28 6.99 -7.01
C GLU A 574 7.78 7.21 -7.27
N VAL A 575 6.94 6.31 -6.72
CA VAL A 575 5.47 6.41 -6.84
C VAL A 575 4.96 7.70 -6.18
N ALA A 576 5.45 8.05 -4.99
CA ALA A 576 5.08 9.30 -4.33
C ALA A 576 5.50 10.53 -5.15
N ALA A 577 6.69 10.52 -5.76
CA ALA A 577 7.13 11.59 -6.64
C ALA A 577 6.24 11.73 -7.89
N ALA A 578 5.80 10.63 -8.49
CA ALA A 578 4.84 10.64 -9.59
C ALA A 578 3.48 11.23 -9.17
N VAL A 579 2.99 10.85 -7.98
CA VAL A 579 1.74 11.38 -7.40
C VAL A 579 1.86 12.90 -7.14
N VAL A 580 2.98 13.36 -6.59
CA VAL A 580 3.25 14.80 -6.38
C VAL A 580 3.24 15.56 -7.71
N ARG A 581 3.91 15.03 -8.73
CA ARG A 581 3.94 15.64 -10.07
C ARG A 581 2.55 15.77 -10.67
N GLU A 582 1.73 14.73 -10.58
CA GLU A 582 0.39 14.78 -11.14
C GLU A 582 -0.51 15.75 -10.34
N ALA A 583 -0.41 15.77 -9.02
CA ALA A 583 -1.13 16.75 -8.19
C ALA A 583 -0.77 18.20 -8.55
N VAL A 584 0.50 18.48 -8.84
CA VAL A 584 0.95 19.79 -9.32
C VAL A 584 0.39 20.11 -10.70
N LYS A 585 0.44 19.15 -11.63
CA LYS A 585 -0.05 19.30 -13.00
C LYS A 585 -1.57 19.51 -13.07
N GLU A 586 -2.32 18.90 -12.17
CA GLU A 586 -3.77 19.06 -12.04
C GLU A 586 -4.17 20.28 -11.20
N ASP A 587 -3.21 21.09 -10.73
CA ASP A 587 -3.43 22.27 -9.86
C ASP A 587 -4.15 21.93 -8.54
N LEU A 588 -3.85 20.74 -7.98
CA LEU A 588 -4.40 20.24 -6.73
C LEU A 588 -3.47 20.44 -5.52
N ALA A 589 -2.19 20.70 -5.76
CA ALA A 589 -1.16 20.78 -4.72
C ALA A 589 -1.28 22.05 -3.85
N GLU A 590 -1.24 21.89 -2.53
CA GLU A 590 -1.26 22.97 -1.53
C GLU A 590 0.04 23.13 -0.75
N GLY A 591 1.03 22.27 -1.00
CA GLY A 591 2.29 22.26 -0.28
C GLY A 591 2.20 21.54 1.06
N TYR A 592 3.34 21.32 1.70
CA TYR A 592 3.46 20.59 2.97
C TYR A 592 4.54 21.20 3.84
N ARG A 593 4.18 21.52 5.10
CA ARG A 593 5.06 22.18 6.08
C ARG A 593 5.66 23.48 5.51
N ASP A 594 6.98 23.52 5.35
CA ASP A 594 7.74 24.67 4.88
C ASP A 594 7.78 24.78 3.35
N MET A 595 7.30 23.76 2.61
CA MET A 595 7.24 23.75 1.15
C MET A 595 5.91 24.32 0.66
N ASP A 596 5.94 25.49 0.02
CA ASP A 596 4.73 26.10 -0.55
C ASP A 596 4.42 25.57 -1.98
N PRO A 597 3.18 25.74 -2.50
CA PRO A 597 2.80 25.25 -3.82
C PRO A 597 3.65 25.79 -4.98
N ARG A 598 4.11 27.04 -4.88
CA ARG A 598 4.87 27.71 -5.94
C ARG A 598 6.31 27.23 -5.98
N GLU A 599 6.87 26.89 -4.83
CA GLU A 599 8.17 26.25 -4.73
C GLU A 599 8.08 24.81 -5.28
N LEU A 600 7.07 24.06 -4.88
CA LEU A 600 6.83 22.70 -5.37
C LEU A 600 6.66 22.65 -6.91
N GLN A 601 5.95 23.63 -7.49
CA GLN A 601 5.77 23.79 -8.94
C GLN A 601 7.07 24.05 -9.71
N ARG A 602 8.12 24.57 -9.06
CA ARG A 602 9.41 24.87 -9.70
C ARG A 602 10.35 23.68 -9.73
N LEU A 603 10.10 22.67 -8.89
CA LEU A 603 10.95 21.49 -8.81
C LEU A 603 10.83 20.67 -10.09
N ASN A 604 11.98 20.24 -10.61
CA ASN A 604 12.03 19.23 -11.66
C ASN A 604 11.83 17.80 -11.09
N GLU A 605 11.83 16.79 -11.95
CA GLU A 605 11.59 15.40 -11.55
C GLU A 605 12.58 14.87 -10.51
N GLU A 606 13.87 15.13 -10.69
CA GLU A 606 14.92 14.69 -9.74
C GLU A 606 14.79 15.42 -8.40
N GLU A 607 14.49 16.73 -8.43
CA GLU A 607 14.28 17.54 -7.23
C GLU A 607 13.03 17.11 -6.44
N ILE A 608 11.95 16.68 -7.12
CA ILE A 608 10.77 16.13 -6.46
C ILE A 608 11.10 14.79 -5.78
N ILE A 609 11.87 13.93 -6.43
CA ILE A 609 12.32 12.66 -5.82
C ILE A 609 13.18 12.93 -4.58
N GLU A 610 14.11 13.88 -4.66
CA GLU A 610 14.93 14.30 -3.51
C GLU A 610 14.06 14.89 -2.39
N TYR A 611 13.08 15.73 -2.72
CA TYR A 611 12.11 16.28 -1.78
C TYR A 611 11.33 15.17 -1.06
N VAL A 612 10.85 14.16 -1.79
CA VAL A 612 10.18 13.00 -1.20
C VAL A 612 11.12 12.27 -0.25
N GLN A 613 12.31 11.89 -0.72
CA GLN A 613 13.32 11.17 0.06
C GLN A 613 13.68 11.89 1.37
N ASN A 614 13.84 13.22 1.33
CA ASN A 614 14.20 14.04 2.49
C ASN A 614 13.09 14.12 3.54
N ASN A 615 11.84 13.90 3.14
CA ASN A 615 10.68 13.84 4.05
C ASN A 615 10.32 12.41 4.49
N MET A 616 11.00 11.37 4.01
CA MET A 616 10.80 10.02 4.50
C MET A 616 11.47 9.84 5.87
N TRP A 617 10.68 9.45 6.87
CA TRP A 617 11.17 9.05 8.17
C TRP A 617 12.09 7.82 8.08
N SER A 618 13.11 7.82 8.93
CA SER A 618 14.06 6.74 9.09
C SER A 618 14.11 6.29 10.55
N PRO A 619 14.21 4.98 10.83
CA PRO A 619 14.23 4.40 12.18
C PRO A 619 15.58 4.61 12.87
N VAL A 620 15.88 5.86 13.21
CA VAL A 620 17.03 6.27 14.01
C VAL A 620 16.54 6.81 15.33
N TYR A 621 17.21 6.46 16.44
CA TYR A 621 16.82 6.99 17.75
C TYR A 621 17.05 8.50 17.78
N PRO A 622 16.00 9.32 17.97
CA PRO A 622 16.17 10.77 18.04
C PRO A 622 16.84 11.15 19.36
N THR A 623 17.64 12.21 19.39
CA THR A 623 18.13 12.75 20.67
C THR A 623 16.95 13.30 21.47
N LEU A 624 16.82 12.91 22.74
CA LEU A 624 15.68 13.34 23.56
C LEU A 624 16.06 14.52 24.46
N VAL A 625 15.22 15.55 24.44
CA VAL A 625 15.39 16.75 25.27
C VAL A 625 14.14 16.92 26.12
N TYR A 626 14.31 16.73 27.44
CA TYR A 626 13.23 16.97 28.39
C TYR A 626 12.95 18.47 28.49
N LYS A 627 11.68 18.82 28.33
CA LYS A 627 11.16 20.17 28.57
C LYS A 627 10.15 20.09 29.70
N GLN A 628 10.38 20.88 30.74
CA GLN A 628 9.41 21.08 31.80
C GLN A 628 8.42 22.15 31.33
N ASP A 629 7.12 21.87 31.47
CA ASP A 629 6.05 22.79 31.08
C ASP A 629 6.15 24.15 31.78
#